data_AF-A0A845DY68-F1
#
_entry.id   AF-A0A845DY68-F1
#
_cell.length_a   1.000
_cell.length_b   1.000
_cell.length_c   1.000
_cell.angle_alpha   90.00
_cell.angle_beta   90.00
_cell.angle_gamma   90.00
#
_symmetry.space_group_name_H-M   'P 1'
#
loop_
_entity.id
_entity.type
_entity.pdbx_description
1 polymer ?
#
loop_
_entity_poly.entity_id
_entity_poly.type
_entity_poly.pdbx_seq_one_letter_code
_entity_poly.pdbx_strand_id
1 'polypeptide(L)'
;MEEQLSRLMEAKKDLHTLERLEREHGQLENELQEAREKEGRFARKLEEEKEDVEKLERVSLSHLFVVLTGQKLERMEKEKQEVVEAGVKWREAEKSRKEIEREIKSVEERMQRLSGARTHYRSLYEERKKALVSDGGDRGERLLELSGQRSQIQAERTEIEEAIQAGEDAHKALETASGYLTKAENWGMVDMFGGGLLSTAVKHSKMDEAEEAVHTAQQHLRKFANEMADIGEFTHADLRISEGWTIADYFLDGLIVDLFVQDKIQKSHEEVRKIRKQTHDSLVDLESLQRDYEGKESELKEEQDSLIKSS
;
A
#
# COMPACT_ATOMS: atom_id res chain seq x y z
N MET A 1 -27.22 32.21 10.26
CA MET A 1 -26.18 31.36 10.89
C MET A 1 -26.73 30.03 11.39
N GLU A 2 -27.82 29.98 12.18
CA GLU A 2 -28.42 28.72 12.65
C GLU A 2 -29.00 27.85 11.52
N GLU A 3 -29.69 28.46 10.54
CA GLU A 3 -30.26 27.73 9.40
C GLU A 3 -29.17 27.05 8.55
N GLN A 4 -28.03 27.72 8.32
CA GLN A 4 -26.88 27.14 7.63
C GLN A 4 -26.27 25.97 8.41
N LEU A 5 -26.20 26.07 9.74
CA LEU A 5 -25.71 24.97 10.59
C LEU A 5 -26.63 23.76 10.50
N SER A 6 -27.95 23.97 10.58
CA SER A 6 -28.95 22.90 10.48
C SER A 6 -28.83 22.15 9.15
N ARG A 7 -28.75 22.88 8.03
CA ARG A 7 -28.56 22.29 6.69
C ARG A 7 -27.25 21.51 6.57
N LEU A 8 -26.16 22.03 7.14
CA LEU A 8 -24.88 21.31 7.16
C LEU A 8 -24.96 20.00 7.95
N MET A 9 -25.64 20.00 9.10
CA MET A 9 -25.81 18.81 9.94
C MET A 9 -26.71 17.76 9.29
N GLU A 10 -27.74 18.17 8.56
CA GLU A 10 -28.56 17.28 7.74
C GLU A 10 -27.75 16.63 6.62
N ALA A 11 -27.00 17.42 5.84
CA ALA A 11 -26.12 16.90 4.80
C ALA A 11 -25.03 15.96 5.35
N LYS A 12 -24.53 16.21 6.57
CA LYS A 12 -23.58 15.32 7.27
C LYS A 12 -24.21 13.96 7.59
N LYS A 13 -25.48 13.95 8.01
CA LYS A 13 -26.22 12.71 8.29
C LYS A 13 -26.41 11.88 7.02
N ASP A 14 -26.71 12.54 5.90
CA ASP A 14 -26.84 11.89 4.60
C ASP A 14 -25.50 11.30 4.13
N LEU A 15 -24.40 12.03 4.32
CA LEU A 15 -23.05 11.54 4.05
C LEU A 15 -22.71 10.28 4.88
N HIS A 16 -22.95 10.31 6.20
CA HIS A 16 -22.72 9.13 7.04
C HIS A 16 -23.61 7.94 6.65
N THR A 17 -24.83 8.22 6.19
CA THR A 17 -25.72 7.17 5.69
C THR A 17 -25.14 6.54 4.42
N LEU A 18 -24.62 7.34 3.49
CA LEU A 18 -23.94 6.86 2.29
C LEU A 18 -22.71 6.01 2.64
N GLU A 19 -21.82 6.49 3.52
CA GLU A 19 -20.61 5.75 3.96
C GLU A 19 -20.94 4.42 4.64
N ARG A 20 -22.07 4.35 5.37
CA ARG A 20 -22.55 3.09 5.96
C ARG A 20 -23.04 2.13 4.86
N LEU A 21 -23.77 2.63 3.87
CA LEU A 21 -24.25 1.81 2.74
C LEU A 21 -23.10 1.30 1.87
N GLU A 22 -22.07 2.10 1.64
CA GLU A 22 -20.86 1.67 0.91
C GLU A 22 -20.15 0.52 1.63
N ARG A 23 -20.05 0.56 2.97
CA ARG A 23 -19.50 -0.54 3.76
C ARG A 23 -20.38 -1.79 3.70
N GLU A 24 -21.70 -1.63 3.81
CA GLU A 24 -22.69 -2.70 3.68
C GLU A 24 -22.61 -3.37 2.30
N HIS A 25 -22.50 -2.57 1.24
CA HIS A 25 -22.31 -3.04 -0.14
C HIS A 25 -21.03 -3.86 -0.29
N GLY A 26 -19.89 -3.36 0.18
CA GLY A 26 -18.63 -4.10 0.12
C GLY A 26 -18.65 -5.42 0.91
N GLN A 27 -19.39 -5.49 2.02
CA GLN A 27 -19.59 -6.75 2.74
C GLN A 27 -20.42 -7.73 1.92
N LEU A 28 -21.55 -7.28 1.36
CA LEU A 28 -22.40 -8.10 0.52
C LEU A 28 -21.71 -8.58 -0.77
N GLU A 29 -20.81 -7.79 -1.36
CA GLU A 29 -20.01 -8.22 -2.52
C GLU A 29 -19.09 -9.40 -2.17
N ASN A 30 -18.46 -9.36 -0.99
CA ASN A 30 -17.64 -10.49 -0.50
C ASN A 30 -18.52 -11.73 -0.25
N GLU A 31 -19.68 -11.57 0.40
CA GLU A 31 -20.63 -12.67 0.62
C GLU A 31 -21.14 -13.25 -0.71
N LEU A 32 -21.38 -12.40 -1.72
CA LEU A 32 -21.79 -12.82 -3.05
C LEU A 32 -20.71 -13.67 -3.72
N GLN A 33 -19.44 -13.29 -3.58
CA GLN A 33 -18.31 -14.05 -4.12
C GLN A 33 -18.25 -15.44 -3.47
N GLU A 34 -18.35 -15.53 -2.14
CA GLU A 34 -18.39 -16.82 -1.42
C GLU A 34 -19.59 -17.68 -1.84
N ALA A 35 -20.77 -17.07 -2.00
CA ALA A 35 -21.98 -17.74 -2.45
C ALA A 35 -21.84 -18.29 -3.88
N ARG A 36 -21.22 -17.52 -4.79
CA ARG A 36 -20.92 -17.95 -6.17
C ARG A 36 -19.95 -19.12 -6.21
N GLU A 37 -18.91 -19.10 -5.38
CA GLU A 37 -17.98 -20.22 -5.27
C GLU A 37 -18.66 -21.47 -4.73
N LYS A 38 -19.51 -21.32 -3.71
CA LYS A 38 -20.29 -22.42 -3.12
C LYS A 38 -21.27 -23.01 -4.12
N GLU A 39 -22.02 -22.17 -4.84
CA GLU A 39 -22.91 -22.60 -5.92
C GLU A 39 -22.12 -23.33 -7.01
N GLY A 40 -20.98 -22.78 -7.45
CA GLY A 40 -20.11 -23.40 -8.45
C GLY A 40 -19.58 -24.76 -8.02
N ARG A 41 -19.21 -24.94 -6.74
CA ARG A 41 -18.81 -26.25 -6.19
C ARG A 41 -19.96 -27.26 -6.24
N PHE A 42 -21.17 -26.88 -5.82
CA PHE A 42 -22.32 -27.78 -5.88
C PHE A 42 -22.80 -28.06 -7.30
N ALA A 43 -22.66 -27.10 -8.22
CA ALA A 43 -22.98 -27.28 -9.63
C ALA A 43 -22.06 -28.33 -10.28
N ARG A 44 -20.75 -28.26 -10.01
CA ARG A 44 -19.80 -29.30 -10.47
C ARG A 44 -20.13 -30.66 -9.87
N LYS A 45 -20.42 -30.71 -8.56
CA LYS A 45 -20.77 -31.97 -7.89
C LYS A 45 -22.03 -32.59 -8.48
N LEU A 46 -23.06 -31.77 -8.73
CA LEU A 46 -24.29 -32.23 -9.38
C LEU A 46 -24.03 -32.79 -10.78
N GLU A 47 -23.10 -32.19 -11.53
CA GLU A 47 -22.75 -32.69 -12.87
C GLU A 47 -22.00 -34.03 -12.80
N GLU A 48 -21.06 -34.19 -11.86
CA GLU A 48 -20.39 -35.47 -11.59
C GLU A 48 -21.41 -36.60 -11.29
N GLU A 49 -22.36 -36.36 -10.39
CA GLU A 49 -23.37 -37.37 -10.02
C GLU A 49 -24.28 -37.72 -11.22
N LYS A 50 -24.61 -36.75 -12.07
CA LYS A 50 -25.40 -37.01 -13.30
C LYS A 50 -24.61 -37.86 -14.30
N GLU A 51 -23.33 -37.57 -14.49
CA GLU A 51 -22.46 -38.37 -15.37
C GLU A 51 -22.34 -39.81 -14.88
N ASP A 52 -22.28 -40.04 -13.57
CA ASP A 52 -22.19 -41.39 -13.00
C ASP A 52 -23.48 -42.19 -13.20
N VAL A 53 -24.65 -41.54 -13.08
CA VAL A 53 -25.93 -42.13 -13.49
C VAL A 53 -25.93 -42.47 -14.99
N GLU A 54 -25.48 -41.57 -15.86
CA GLU A 54 -25.41 -41.82 -17.31
C GLU A 54 -24.47 -42.98 -17.67
N LYS A 55 -23.31 -43.07 -17.02
CA LYS A 55 -22.36 -44.18 -17.21
C LYS A 55 -23.02 -45.51 -16.85
N LEU A 56 -23.76 -45.58 -15.73
CA LEU A 56 -24.48 -46.78 -15.31
C LEU A 56 -25.62 -47.15 -16.26
N GLU A 57 -26.30 -46.17 -16.85
CA GLU A 57 -27.35 -46.40 -17.85
C GLU A 57 -26.78 -46.97 -19.16
N ARG A 58 -25.60 -46.52 -19.61
CA ARG A 58 -24.97 -46.95 -20.88
C ARG A 58 -24.35 -48.35 -20.86
N VAL A 59 -24.06 -48.94 -19.70
CA VAL A 59 -23.47 -50.30 -19.62
C VAL A 59 -24.51 -51.36 -20.05
N SER A 60 -24.36 -51.86 -21.28
CA SER A 60 -25.19 -52.90 -21.90
C SER A 60 -24.91 -54.30 -21.33
N LEU A 61 -25.99 -54.99 -20.95
CA LEU A 61 -25.97 -56.32 -20.35
C LEU A 61 -25.85 -57.39 -21.45
N SER A 62 -24.65 -57.84 -21.82
CA SER A 62 -24.55 -58.88 -22.85
C SER A 62 -24.20 -60.29 -22.38
N HIS A 63 -23.59 -60.58 -21.21
CA HIS A 63 -23.24 -62.00 -20.91
C HIS A 63 -23.24 -62.48 -19.44
N LEU A 64 -23.68 -61.71 -18.42
CA LEU A 64 -23.67 -62.16 -17.00
C LEU A 64 -24.88 -61.61 -16.20
N PHE A 65 -26.06 -62.23 -16.28
CA PHE A 65 -27.33 -61.49 -16.18
C PHE A 65 -28.15 -61.54 -14.87
N VAL A 66 -27.79 -62.26 -13.80
CA VAL A 66 -28.70 -62.38 -12.62
C VAL A 66 -28.17 -61.65 -11.38
N VAL A 67 -26.94 -61.91 -10.95
CA VAL A 67 -26.35 -61.26 -9.75
C VAL A 67 -25.96 -59.80 -10.03
N LEU A 68 -25.45 -59.52 -11.24
CA LEU A 68 -25.08 -58.17 -11.64
C LEU A 68 -26.29 -57.24 -11.82
N THR A 69 -27.45 -57.78 -12.18
CA THR A 69 -28.66 -56.97 -12.42
C THR A 69 -29.25 -56.44 -11.12
N GLY A 70 -29.25 -57.24 -10.05
CA GLY A 70 -29.63 -56.77 -8.71
C GLY A 70 -28.67 -55.70 -8.17
N GLN A 71 -27.37 -55.95 -8.25
CA GLN A 71 -26.34 -54.99 -7.81
C GLN A 71 -26.33 -53.69 -8.63
N LYS A 72 -26.59 -53.76 -9.94
CA LYS A 72 -26.72 -52.59 -10.82
C LYS A 72 -27.95 -51.76 -10.46
N LEU A 73 -29.09 -52.39 -10.17
CA LEU A 73 -30.31 -51.70 -9.76
C LEU A 73 -30.12 -50.95 -8.42
N GLU A 74 -29.55 -51.62 -7.42
CA GLU A 74 -29.24 -51.02 -6.11
C GLU A 74 -28.26 -49.84 -6.24
N ARG A 75 -27.21 -50.00 -7.05
CA ARG A 75 -26.26 -48.92 -7.32
C ARG A 75 -26.92 -47.76 -8.07
N MET A 76 -27.74 -48.03 -9.07
CA MET A 76 -28.47 -47.00 -9.82
C MET A 76 -29.43 -46.21 -8.93
N GLU A 77 -30.11 -46.86 -7.98
CA GLU A 77 -30.99 -46.20 -7.02
C GLU A 77 -30.20 -45.24 -6.11
N LYS A 78 -29.03 -45.69 -5.63
CA LYS A 78 -28.13 -44.86 -4.85
C LYS A 78 -27.63 -43.62 -5.60
N GLU A 79 -27.18 -43.79 -6.84
CA GLU A 79 -26.60 -42.70 -7.63
C GLU A 79 -27.68 -41.68 -8.03
N LYS A 80 -28.92 -42.15 -8.30
CA LYS A 80 -30.08 -41.27 -8.47
C LYS A 80 -30.42 -40.48 -7.20
N GLN A 81 -30.26 -41.08 -6.02
CA GLN A 81 -30.43 -40.39 -4.75
C GLN A 81 -29.34 -39.32 -4.53
N GLU A 82 -28.09 -39.62 -4.87
CA GLU A 82 -26.95 -38.69 -4.81
C GLU A 82 -27.18 -37.48 -5.75
N VAL A 83 -27.72 -37.68 -6.96
CA VAL A 83 -28.15 -36.59 -7.86
C VAL A 83 -29.22 -35.70 -7.23
N VAL A 84 -30.24 -36.29 -6.58
CA VAL A 84 -31.31 -35.52 -5.92
C VAL A 84 -30.73 -34.67 -4.78
N GLU A 85 -29.85 -35.24 -3.96
CA GLU A 85 -29.21 -34.53 -2.86
C GLU A 85 -28.32 -33.38 -3.36
N ALA A 86 -27.48 -33.62 -4.36
CA ALA A 86 -26.65 -32.60 -5.00
C ALA A 86 -27.52 -31.49 -5.62
N GLY A 87 -28.66 -31.85 -6.22
CA GLY A 87 -29.61 -30.91 -6.82
C GLY A 87 -30.35 -30.05 -5.79
N VAL A 88 -30.59 -30.55 -4.58
CA VAL A 88 -31.11 -29.74 -3.46
C VAL A 88 -30.05 -28.75 -2.99
N LYS A 89 -28.81 -29.22 -2.75
CA LYS A 89 -27.69 -28.37 -2.30
C LYS A 89 -27.36 -27.25 -3.28
N TRP A 90 -27.34 -27.56 -4.59
CA TRP A 90 -27.13 -26.54 -5.63
C TRP A 90 -28.26 -25.51 -5.65
N ARG A 91 -29.53 -25.93 -5.63
CA ARG A 91 -30.68 -25.00 -5.62
C ARG A 91 -30.70 -24.09 -4.39
N GLU A 92 -30.31 -24.61 -3.23
CA GLU A 92 -30.19 -23.82 -2.01
C GLU A 92 -29.09 -22.76 -2.14
N ALA A 93 -27.92 -23.13 -2.68
CA ALA A 93 -26.84 -22.19 -2.93
C ALA A 93 -27.20 -21.14 -4.01
N GLU A 94 -27.86 -21.54 -5.10
CA GLU A 94 -28.37 -20.64 -6.12
C GLU A 94 -29.37 -19.63 -5.53
N LYS A 95 -30.29 -20.11 -4.67
CA LYS A 95 -31.26 -19.26 -3.99
C LYS A 95 -30.57 -18.24 -3.08
N SER A 96 -29.61 -18.68 -2.27
CA SER A 96 -28.82 -17.80 -1.40
C SER A 96 -28.06 -16.74 -2.21
N ARG A 97 -27.39 -17.11 -3.30
CA ARG A 97 -26.74 -16.14 -4.22
C ARG A 97 -27.74 -15.10 -4.74
N LYS A 98 -28.90 -15.56 -5.22
CA LYS A 98 -29.96 -14.66 -5.75
C LYS A 98 -30.55 -13.73 -4.68
N GLU A 99 -30.60 -14.16 -3.42
CA GLU A 99 -31.03 -13.32 -2.30
C GLU A 99 -30.02 -12.20 -2.05
N ILE A 100 -28.73 -12.54 -1.95
CA ILE A 100 -27.64 -11.56 -1.79
C ILE A 100 -27.61 -10.57 -2.97
N GLU A 101 -27.79 -11.03 -4.21
CA GLU A 101 -27.86 -10.12 -5.38
C GLU A 101 -29.03 -9.12 -5.31
N ARG A 102 -30.17 -9.54 -4.75
CA ARG A 102 -31.32 -8.62 -4.55
C ARG A 102 -31.01 -7.60 -3.45
N GLU A 103 -30.32 -8.02 -2.39
CA GLU A 103 -29.90 -7.14 -1.30
C GLU A 103 -28.90 -6.10 -1.79
N ILE A 104 -27.87 -6.52 -2.55
CA ILE A 104 -26.92 -5.61 -3.21
C ILE A 104 -27.66 -4.58 -4.05
N LYS A 105 -28.58 -5.03 -4.91
CA LYS A 105 -29.37 -4.11 -5.74
C LYS A 105 -30.17 -3.10 -4.90
N SER A 106 -30.75 -3.54 -3.78
CA SER A 106 -31.48 -2.65 -2.88
C SER A 106 -30.56 -1.62 -2.21
N VAL A 107 -29.35 -2.02 -1.81
CA VAL A 107 -28.34 -1.13 -1.25
C VAL A 107 -27.86 -0.13 -2.31
N GLU A 108 -27.59 -0.57 -3.53
CA GLU A 108 -27.20 0.28 -4.66
C GLU A 108 -28.28 1.33 -4.98
N GLU A 109 -29.56 0.95 -5.00
CA GLU A 109 -30.67 1.89 -5.19
C GLU A 109 -30.72 2.94 -4.06
N ARG A 110 -30.45 2.55 -2.82
CA ARG A 110 -30.36 3.48 -1.67
C ARG A 110 -29.17 4.42 -1.79
N MET A 111 -28.01 3.90 -2.22
CA MET A 111 -26.80 4.70 -2.49
C MET A 111 -27.04 5.70 -3.62
N GLN A 112 -27.73 5.29 -4.68
CA GLN A 112 -28.05 6.16 -5.83
C GLN A 112 -28.90 7.36 -5.42
N ARG A 113 -29.86 7.18 -4.50
CA ARG A 113 -30.64 8.30 -3.93
C ARG A 113 -29.77 9.31 -3.18
N LEU A 114 -28.60 8.90 -2.71
CA LEU A 114 -27.62 9.72 -2.00
C LEU A 114 -26.41 10.08 -2.88
N SER A 115 -26.49 9.89 -4.20
CA SER A 115 -25.36 10.10 -5.14
C SER A 115 -24.80 11.53 -5.21
N GLY A 116 -25.43 12.49 -4.53
CA GLY A 116 -24.92 13.86 -4.35
C GLY A 116 -24.50 14.22 -2.92
N ALA A 117 -24.65 13.33 -1.94
CA ALA A 117 -24.49 13.64 -0.51
C ALA A 117 -23.09 14.19 -0.18
N ARG A 118 -22.03 13.58 -0.73
CA ARG A 118 -20.63 14.04 -0.58
C ARG A 118 -20.46 15.47 -1.09
N THR A 119 -20.89 15.74 -2.32
CA THR A 119 -20.77 17.06 -2.95
C THR A 119 -21.62 18.11 -2.23
N HIS A 120 -22.83 17.74 -1.82
CA HIS A 120 -23.75 18.62 -1.11
C HIS A 120 -23.19 19.04 0.26
N TYR A 121 -22.72 18.07 1.05
CA TYR A 121 -22.06 18.34 2.33
C TYR A 121 -20.85 19.25 2.15
N ARG A 122 -19.97 18.95 1.20
CA ARG A 122 -18.78 19.78 0.90
C ARG A 122 -19.17 21.21 0.51
N SER A 123 -20.20 21.39 -0.31
CA SER A 123 -20.67 22.73 -0.71
C SER A 123 -21.16 23.54 0.49
N LEU A 124 -21.98 22.93 1.35
CA LEU A 124 -22.50 23.62 2.54
C LEU A 124 -21.41 23.91 3.57
N TYR A 125 -20.42 23.02 3.69
CA TYR A 125 -19.26 23.21 4.54
C TYR A 125 -18.46 24.45 4.12
N GLU A 126 -18.13 24.57 2.83
CA GLU A 126 -17.40 25.72 2.29
C GLU A 126 -18.22 27.02 2.38
N GLU A 127 -19.53 26.96 2.12
CA GLU A 127 -20.42 28.11 2.29
C GLU A 127 -20.37 28.63 3.74
N ARG A 128 -20.48 27.72 4.72
CA ARG A 128 -20.44 28.08 6.13
C ARG A 128 -19.08 28.61 6.56
N LYS A 129 -17.99 27.97 6.12
CA LYS A 129 -16.62 28.45 6.37
C LYS A 129 -16.45 29.89 5.86
N LYS A 130 -16.88 30.15 4.63
CA LYS A 130 -16.81 31.49 4.01
C LYS A 130 -17.65 32.52 4.76
N ALA A 131 -18.85 32.15 5.20
CA ALA A 131 -19.71 33.03 5.99
C ALA A 131 -19.07 33.41 7.33
N LEU A 132 -18.51 32.43 8.06
CA LEU A 132 -17.81 32.67 9.34
C LEU A 132 -16.59 33.59 9.17
N VAL A 133 -15.80 33.37 8.11
CA VAL A 133 -14.64 34.22 7.80
C VAL A 133 -15.08 35.64 7.42
N SER A 134 -16.17 35.79 6.66
CA SER A 134 -16.66 37.11 6.21
C SER A 134 -17.33 37.92 7.32
N ASP A 135 -17.89 37.26 8.32
CA ASP A 135 -18.51 37.88 9.51
C ASP A 135 -17.46 38.57 10.41
N GLY A 136 -16.20 38.15 10.34
CA GLY A 136 -15.06 38.84 10.97
C GLY A 136 -15.01 38.74 12.50
N GLY A 137 -15.76 37.81 13.11
CA GLY A 137 -15.63 37.50 14.55
C GLY A 137 -14.50 36.51 14.85
N ASP A 138 -14.26 36.25 16.15
CA ASP A 138 -13.18 35.38 16.66
C ASP A 138 -13.08 34.03 15.93
N ARG A 139 -14.22 33.41 15.58
CA ARG A 139 -14.26 32.15 14.82
C ARG A 139 -13.72 32.30 13.40
N GLY A 140 -14.05 33.39 12.73
CA GLY A 140 -13.57 33.70 11.39
C GLY A 140 -12.06 33.94 11.37
N GLU A 141 -11.56 34.71 12.34
CA GLU A 141 -10.12 34.95 12.50
C GLU A 141 -9.36 33.65 12.80
N ARG A 142 -9.86 32.82 13.73
CA ARG A 142 -9.26 31.51 14.03
C ARG A 142 -9.27 30.57 12.82
N LEU A 143 -10.33 30.58 12.00
CA LEU A 143 -10.39 29.79 10.77
C LEU A 143 -9.36 30.23 9.72
N LEU A 144 -9.04 31.53 9.64
CA LEU A 144 -7.97 32.05 8.78
C LEU A 144 -6.60 31.61 9.29
N GLU A 145 -6.36 31.72 10.60
CA GLU A 145 -5.12 31.26 11.23
C GLU A 145 -4.89 29.76 11.01
N LEU A 146 -5.91 28.93 11.27
CA LEU A 146 -5.87 27.50 11.01
C LEU A 146 -5.60 27.19 9.53
N SER A 147 -6.15 27.97 8.60
CA SER A 147 -5.87 27.80 7.18
C SER A 147 -4.39 28.06 6.87
N GLY A 148 -3.80 29.09 7.47
CA GLY A 148 -2.36 29.39 7.32
C GLY A 148 -1.48 28.28 7.90
N GLN A 149 -1.78 27.84 9.13
CA GLN A 149 -1.06 26.74 9.79
C GLN A 149 -1.14 25.43 9.00
N ARG A 150 -2.32 25.10 8.45
CA ARG A 150 -2.48 23.90 7.62
C ARG A 150 -1.71 23.99 6.31
N SER A 151 -1.69 25.15 5.65
CA SER A 151 -0.89 25.37 4.44
C SER A 151 0.61 25.20 4.74
N GLN A 152 1.08 25.71 5.87
CA GLN A 152 2.46 25.56 6.32
C GLN A 152 2.81 24.09 6.59
N ILE A 153 1.99 23.38 7.38
CA ILE A 153 2.18 21.94 7.64
C ILE A 153 2.17 21.12 6.34
N GLN A 154 1.31 21.46 5.38
CA GLN A 154 1.24 20.75 4.12
C GLN A 154 2.52 20.95 3.27
N ALA A 155 3.08 22.16 3.27
CA ALA A 155 4.37 22.41 2.65
C ALA A 155 5.48 21.59 3.34
N GLU A 156 5.56 21.66 4.67
CA GLU A 156 6.56 20.91 5.47
C GLU A 156 6.46 19.39 5.28
N ARG A 157 5.25 18.83 5.15
CA ARG A 157 5.08 17.40 4.82
C ARG A 157 5.57 17.04 3.43
N THR A 158 5.42 17.94 2.46
CA THR A 158 5.90 17.72 1.09
C THR A 158 7.43 17.62 1.08
N GLU A 159 8.11 18.55 1.77
CA GLU A 159 9.58 18.52 1.93
C GLU A 159 10.06 17.24 2.63
N ILE A 160 9.35 16.80 3.68
CA ILE A 160 9.66 15.52 4.39
C ILE A 160 9.51 14.32 3.45
N GLU A 161 8.45 14.27 2.63
CA GLU A 161 8.23 13.20 1.65
C GLU A 161 9.34 13.17 0.59
N GLU A 162 9.77 14.33 0.10
CA GLU A 162 10.86 14.45 -0.86
C GLU A 162 12.20 13.97 -0.27
N ALA A 163 12.49 14.32 0.98
CA ALA A 163 13.68 13.82 1.69
C ALA A 163 13.63 12.32 1.95
N ILE A 164 12.48 11.75 2.35
CA ILE A 164 12.32 10.31 2.51
C ILE A 164 12.63 9.61 1.18
N GLN A 165 12.04 10.10 0.08
CA GLN A 165 12.26 9.52 -1.24
C GLN A 165 13.74 9.58 -1.65
N ALA A 166 14.41 10.72 -1.46
CA ALA A 166 15.83 10.86 -1.76
C ALA A 166 16.71 9.96 -0.86
N GLY A 167 16.34 9.82 0.42
CA GLY A 167 17.03 8.96 1.38
C GLY A 167 16.89 7.47 1.05
N GLU A 168 15.72 7.04 0.60
CA GLU A 168 15.51 5.66 0.13
C GLU A 168 16.38 5.35 -1.10
N ASP A 169 16.42 6.27 -2.06
CA ASP A 169 17.23 6.11 -3.26
C ASP A 169 18.73 6.05 -2.92
N ALA A 170 19.18 6.92 -2.00
CA ALA A 170 20.53 6.90 -1.45
C ALA A 170 20.85 5.58 -0.75
N HIS A 171 19.93 5.08 0.08
CA HIS A 171 20.10 3.81 0.79
C HIS A 171 20.23 2.62 -0.17
N LYS A 172 19.38 2.55 -1.20
CA LYS A 172 19.41 1.51 -2.26
C LYS A 172 20.73 1.57 -3.05
N ALA A 173 21.18 2.77 -3.40
CA ALA A 173 22.44 2.96 -4.11
C ALA A 173 23.66 2.55 -3.25
N LEU A 174 23.65 2.89 -1.96
CA LEU A 174 24.67 2.46 -0.99
C LEU A 174 24.70 0.94 -0.78
N GLU A 175 23.53 0.30 -0.75
CA GLU A 175 23.44 -1.16 -0.69
C GLU A 175 24.05 -1.81 -1.94
N THR A 176 23.76 -1.26 -3.12
CA THR A 176 24.34 -1.70 -4.40
C THR A 176 25.86 -1.54 -4.40
N ALA A 177 26.37 -0.36 -3.98
CA ALA A 177 27.80 -0.09 -3.84
C ALA A 177 28.47 -1.07 -2.87
N SER A 178 27.87 -1.33 -1.70
CA SER A 178 28.39 -2.32 -0.74
C SER A 178 28.45 -3.73 -1.34
N GLY A 179 27.47 -4.11 -2.17
CA GLY A 179 27.45 -5.39 -2.88
C GLY A 179 28.59 -5.53 -3.90
N TYR A 180 28.88 -4.49 -4.68
CA TYR A 180 30.01 -4.50 -5.62
C TYR A 180 31.36 -4.43 -4.90
N LEU A 181 31.49 -3.63 -3.83
CA LEU A 181 32.70 -3.59 -3.00
C LEU A 181 32.99 -4.95 -2.35
N THR A 182 31.96 -5.68 -1.89
CA THR A 182 32.12 -7.05 -1.35
C THR A 182 32.63 -8.01 -2.43
N LYS A 183 32.12 -7.92 -3.67
CA LYS A 183 32.61 -8.75 -4.78
C LYS A 183 34.07 -8.39 -5.12
N ALA A 184 34.39 -7.11 -5.17
CA ALA A 184 35.73 -6.57 -5.41
C ALA A 184 36.74 -7.03 -4.35
N GLU A 185 36.38 -6.96 -3.06
CA GLU A 185 37.17 -7.44 -1.91
C GLU A 185 37.46 -8.94 -2.00
N ASN A 186 36.42 -9.75 -2.26
CA ASN A 186 36.55 -11.21 -2.38
C ASN A 186 37.43 -11.64 -3.56
N TRP A 187 37.41 -10.91 -4.68
CA TRP A 187 38.30 -11.17 -5.81
C TRP A 187 39.76 -10.80 -5.54
N GLY A 188 40.03 -9.80 -4.69
CA GLY A 188 41.37 -9.47 -4.23
C GLY A 188 42.05 -10.59 -3.43
N MET A 189 41.28 -11.38 -2.68
CA MET A 189 41.79 -12.55 -1.95
C MET A 189 42.14 -13.74 -2.86
N VAL A 190 41.53 -13.84 -4.03
CA VAL A 190 41.78 -14.93 -5.01
C VAL A 190 43.15 -14.78 -5.69
N ASP A 191 43.65 -13.55 -5.88
CA ASP A 191 44.95 -13.24 -6.48
C ASP A 191 46.14 -13.75 -5.61
N MET A 192 45.95 -13.95 -4.30
CA MET A 192 46.98 -14.53 -3.41
C MET A 192 47.19 -16.04 -3.57
N PHE A 193 46.28 -16.76 -4.26
CA PHE A 193 46.29 -18.23 -4.32
C PHE A 193 46.50 -18.83 -5.72
N GLY A 194 46.54 -18.05 -6.81
CA GLY A 194 46.72 -18.64 -8.14
C GLY A 194 46.82 -17.62 -9.27
N GLY A 195 48.04 -17.15 -9.55
CA GLY A 195 48.32 -16.16 -10.60
C GLY A 195 48.18 -16.70 -12.02
N GLY A 196 47.55 -15.90 -12.89
CA GLY A 196 47.53 -16.10 -14.34
C GLY A 196 46.84 -14.93 -15.05
N LEU A 197 47.35 -14.55 -16.24
CA LEU A 197 46.96 -13.39 -17.08
C LEU A 197 45.45 -13.18 -17.34
N LEU A 198 44.58 -14.17 -17.07
CA LEU A 198 43.12 -14.03 -17.12
C LEU A 198 42.54 -13.30 -15.89
N SER A 199 43.27 -13.21 -14.77
CA SER A 199 42.81 -12.55 -13.54
C SER A 199 42.73 -11.03 -13.68
N THR A 200 43.57 -10.42 -14.52
CA THR A 200 43.68 -8.96 -14.62
C THR A 200 42.48 -8.30 -15.30
N ALA A 201 41.91 -8.89 -16.35
CA ALA A 201 40.79 -8.29 -17.09
C ALA A 201 39.47 -8.34 -16.30
N VAL A 202 39.20 -9.45 -15.61
CA VAL A 202 38.02 -9.60 -14.74
C VAL A 202 38.14 -8.70 -13.50
N LYS A 203 39.35 -8.54 -12.97
CA LYS A 203 39.64 -7.62 -11.86
C LYS A 203 39.32 -6.17 -12.20
N HIS A 204 39.68 -5.68 -13.39
CA HIS A 204 39.35 -4.32 -13.81
C HIS A 204 37.82 -4.13 -13.90
N SER A 205 37.11 -5.06 -14.56
CA SER A 205 35.64 -4.99 -14.66
C SER A 205 34.95 -4.91 -13.30
N LYS A 206 35.42 -5.63 -12.27
CA LYS A 206 34.81 -5.60 -10.93
C LYS A 206 35.13 -4.34 -10.14
N MET A 207 36.28 -3.71 -10.39
CA MET A 207 36.62 -2.41 -9.82
C MET A 207 35.81 -1.30 -10.49
N ASP A 208 35.70 -1.32 -11.81
CA ASP A 208 34.93 -0.34 -12.59
C ASP A 208 33.45 -0.35 -12.17
N GLU A 209 32.86 -1.55 -11.99
CA GLU A 209 31.48 -1.71 -11.49
C GLU A 209 31.30 -1.17 -10.07
N ALA A 210 32.30 -1.35 -9.19
CA ALA A 210 32.26 -0.82 -7.83
C ALA A 210 32.41 0.70 -7.81
N GLU A 211 33.26 1.26 -8.67
CA GLU A 211 33.45 2.69 -8.86
C GLU A 211 32.15 3.36 -9.33
N GLU A 212 31.51 2.82 -10.37
CA GLU A 212 30.24 3.34 -10.90
C GLU A 212 29.13 3.30 -9.84
N ALA A 213 29.03 2.20 -9.09
CA ALA A 213 28.05 2.05 -8.02
C ALA A 213 28.30 3.03 -6.87
N VAL A 214 29.56 3.24 -6.48
CA VAL A 214 29.93 4.24 -5.48
C VAL A 214 29.58 5.64 -5.97
N HIS A 215 29.93 5.99 -7.21
CA HIS A 215 29.61 7.31 -7.77
C HIS A 215 28.10 7.57 -7.80
N THR A 216 27.31 6.57 -8.18
CA THR A 216 25.83 6.65 -8.13
C THR A 216 25.34 6.88 -6.71
N ALA A 217 25.88 6.18 -5.72
CA ALA A 217 25.53 6.39 -4.31
C ALA A 217 25.84 7.81 -3.84
N GLN A 218 26.92 8.44 -4.32
CA GLN A 218 27.22 9.83 -4.01
C GLN A 218 26.18 10.80 -4.55
N GLN A 219 25.76 10.62 -5.81
CA GLN A 219 24.78 11.50 -6.44
C GLN A 219 23.47 11.50 -5.65
N HIS A 220 23.00 10.31 -5.24
CA HIS A 220 21.80 10.19 -4.41
C HIS A 220 22.00 10.74 -3.00
N LEU A 221 23.15 10.52 -2.37
CA LEU A 221 23.44 11.10 -1.05
C LEU A 221 23.52 12.62 -1.06
N ARG A 222 24.05 13.22 -2.12
CA ARG A 222 24.03 14.67 -2.32
C ARG A 222 22.61 15.20 -2.43
N LYS A 223 21.78 14.53 -3.23
CA LYS A 223 20.36 14.88 -3.32
C LYS A 223 19.71 14.80 -1.94
N PHE A 224 19.88 13.69 -1.24
CA PHE A 224 19.31 13.51 0.10
C PHE A 224 19.79 14.57 1.10
N ALA A 225 21.07 14.94 1.06
CA ALA A 225 21.61 16.01 1.91
C ALA A 225 20.97 17.37 1.61
N ASN A 226 20.66 17.67 0.35
CA ASN A 226 19.96 18.91 -0.02
C ASN A 226 18.52 18.90 0.51
N GLU A 227 17.75 17.84 0.28
CA GLU A 227 16.35 17.76 0.80
C GLU A 227 16.32 17.88 2.34
N MET A 228 17.32 17.31 3.02
CA MET A 228 17.46 17.41 4.48
C MET A 228 17.80 18.82 4.96
N ALA A 229 18.54 19.59 4.16
CA ALA A 229 18.82 20.99 4.45
C ALA A 229 17.54 21.84 4.32
N ASP A 230 16.74 21.59 3.29
CA ASP A 230 15.47 22.29 3.06
C ASP A 230 14.51 22.09 4.25
N ILE A 231 14.37 20.86 4.76
CA ILE A 231 13.59 20.58 5.99
C ILE A 231 14.07 21.41 7.18
N GLY A 232 15.38 21.59 7.34
CA GLY A 232 15.99 22.35 8.42
C GLY A 232 15.67 23.86 8.37
N GLU A 233 15.48 24.41 7.17
CA GLU A 233 15.05 25.80 6.98
C GLU A 233 13.55 25.99 7.26
N PHE A 234 12.72 24.98 6.95
CA PHE A 234 11.26 25.10 7.06
C PHE A 234 10.71 24.78 8.45
N THR A 235 11.18 23.71 9.09
CA THR A 235 10.40 23.09 10.18
C THR A 235 10.55 23.74 11.56
N HIS A 236 11.54 24.64 11.80
CA HIS A 236 11.93 25.14 13.14
C HIS A 236 12.06 24.03 14.21
N ALA A 237 12.01 22.77 13.80
CA ALA A 237 12.08 21.64 14.68
C ALA A 237 13.53 21.59 15.13
N ASP A 238 13.74 21.33 16.42
CA ASP A 238 15.03 21.04 17.05
C ASP A 238 15.57 19.69 16.53
N LEU A 239 15.57 19.54 15.21
CA LEU A 239 16.12 18.42 14.50
C LEU A 239 17.62 18.64 14.56
N ARG A 240 18.23 17.88 15.45
CA ARG A 240 19.61 17.37 15.38
C ARG A 240 19.99 16.72 14.03
N ILE A 241 19.19 16.92 13.00
CA ILE A 241 19.37 16.48 11.62
C ILE A 241 20.24 17.48 10.85
N SER A 242 20.21 18.77 11.21
CA SER A 242 20.97 19.82 10.50
C SER A 242 22.50 19.71 10.65
N GLU A 243 23.01 19.15 11.75
CA GLU A 243 24.47 19.03 11.97
C GLU A 243 25.10 17.77 11.32
N GLY A 244 24.29 16.85 10.78
CA GLY A 244 24.76 15.53 10.33
C GLY A 244 25.16 15.39 8.85
N TRP A 245 24.67 16.27 7.97
CA TRP A 245 24.67 15.99 6.51
C TRP A 245 25.73 16.73 5.67
N THR A 246 26.47 17.67 6.26
CA THR A 246 27.75 18.18 5.70
C THR A 246 28.78 17.05 5.49
N ILE A 247 28.56 15.88 6.12
CA ILE A 247 29.45 14.72 6.04
C ILE A 247 29.35 14.02 4.68
N ALA A 248 28.22 14.06 3.98
CA ALA A 248 28.05 13.32 2.71
C ALA A 248 29.05 13.77 1.63
N ASP A 249 29.25 15.08 1.48
CA ASP A 249 30.18 15.63 0.49
C ASP A 249 31.64 15.38 0.85
N TYR A 250 32.05 15.62 2.11
CA TYR A 250 33.45 15.44 2.52
C TYR A 250 33.87 13.97 2.66
N PHE A 251 32.95 13.09 3.04
CA PHE A 251 33.25 11.68 3.29
C PHE A 251 33.35 10.89 1.99
N LEU A 252 32.47 11.16 1.03
CA LEU A 252 32.43 10.42 -0.22
C LEU A 252 33.48 10.88 -1.24
N ASP A 253 33.83 12.17 -1.25
CA ASP A 253 34.89 12.66 -2.15
C ASP A 253 36.26 12.05 -1.76
N GLY A 254 36.48 11.71 -0.49
CA GLY A 254 37.64 10.95 -0.02
C GLY A 254 37.62 9.46 -0.40
N LEU A 255 36.41 8.86 -0.46
CA LEU A 255 36.19 7.45 -0.75
C LEU A 255 36.60 7.05 -2.18
N ILE A 256 36.25 7.88 -3.17
CA ILE A 256 36.60 7.65 -4.58
C ILE A 256 38.12 7.73 -4.77
N VAL A 257 38.77 8.74 -4.19
CA VAL A 257 40.23 8.89 -4.24
C VAL A 257 40.93 7.69 -3.59
N ASP A 258 40.35 7.16 -2.51
CA ASP A 258 40.85 5.96 -1.84
C ASP A 258 40.63 4.67 -2.66
N LEU A 259 39.53 4.55 -3.41
CA LEU A 259 39.27 3.42 -4.34
C LEU A 259 40.28 3.32 -5.49
N PHE A 260 40.86 4.46 -5.93
CA PHE A 260 41.94 4.48 -6.92
C PHE A 260 43.27 3.89 -6.41
N VAL A 261 43.37 3.56 -5.12
CA VAL A 261 44.54 2.91 -4.52
C VAL A 261 44.18 1.47 -4.13
N GLN A 262 44.80 0.51 -4.84
CA GLN A 262 44.48 -0.93 -4.80
C GLN A 262 44.35 -1.56 -3.39
N ASP A 263 45.02 -1.02 -2.37
CA ASP A 263 45.03 -1.55 -0.99
C ASP A 263 43.90 -1.01 -0.08
N LYS A 264 42.97 -0.18 -0.58
CA LYS A 264 42.00 0.53 0.27
C LYS A 264 40.53 0.12 0.12
N ILE A 265 40.20 -0.92 -0.66
CA ILE A 265 38.82 -1.40 -0.87
C ILE A 265 38.10 -1.73 0.45
N GLN A 266 38.79 -2.35 1.40
CA GLN A 266 38.21 -2.69 2.71
C GLN A 266 37.80 -1.42 3.48
N LYS A 267 38.64 -0.39 3.46
CA LYS A 267 38.34 0.90 4.08
C LYS A 267 37.10 1.53 3.43
N SER A 268 37.04 1.51 2.10
CA SER A 268 35.89 2.04 1.37
C SER A 268 34.61 1.27 1.66
N HIS A 269 34.70 -0.03 1.85
CA HIS A 269 33.56 -0.87 2.21
C HIS A 269 33.04 -0.59 3.62
N GLU A 270 33.93 -0.43 4.61
CA GLU A 270 33.57 -0.03 5.97
C GLU A 270 32.91 1.35 5.99
N GLU A 271 33.43 2.27 5.20
CA GLU A 271 32.91 3.62 5.04
C GLU A 271 31.49 3.63 4.43
N VAL A 272 31.25 2.91 3.32
CA VAL A 272 29.91 2.77 2.70
C VAL A 272 28.91 2.15 3.68
N ARG A 273 29.30 1.12 4.44
CA ARG A 273 28.43 0.50 5.45
C ARG A 273 28.04 1.48 6.56
N LYS A 274 28.99 2.32 6.99
CA LYS A 274 28.74 3.35 8.00
C LYS A 274 27.72 4.38 7.51
N ILE A 275 27.90 4.93 6.29
CA ILE A 275 26.93 5.89 5.74
C ILE A 275 25.57 5.22 5.59
N ARG A 276 25.50 4.00 5.03
CA ARG A 276 24.23 3.29 4.87
C ARG A 276 23.46 3.18 6.17
N LYS A 277 24.15 2.89 7.28
CA LYS A 277 23.52 2.88 8.60
C LYS A 277 23.01 4.27 8.98
N GLN A 278 23.80 5.32 8.80
CA GLN A 278 23.39 6.70 9.08
C GLN A 278 22.19 7.15 8.23
N THR A 279 22.18 6.81 6.93
CA THR A 279 21.05 7.05 6.03
C THR A 279 19.80 6.33 6.51
N HIS A 280 19.91 5.07 6.92
CA HIS A 280 18.79 4.33 7.48
C HIS A 280 18.28 4.95 8.79
N ASP A 281 19.17 5.30 9.71
CA ASP A 281 18.81 5.94 10.98
C ASP A 281 18.06 7.27 10.72
N SER A 282 18.50 8.08 9.76
CA SER A 282 17.79 9.31 9.38
C SER A 282 16.47 9.08 8.65
N LEU A 283 16.33 8.02 7.87
CA LEU A 283 15.02 7.65 7.30
C LEU A 283 14.01 7.33 8.42
N VAL A 284 14.43 6.61 9.45
CA VAL A 284 13.58 6.31 10.62
C VAL A 284 13.16 7.60 11.34
N ASP A 285 14.08 8.56 11.49
CA ASP A 285 13.78 9.87 12.08
C ASP A 285 12.79 10.66 11.22
N LEU A 286 12.95 10.67 9.90
CA LEU A 286 12.04 11.32 8.96
C LEU A 286 10.64 10.69 8.95
N GLU A 287 10.54 9.37 8.98
CA GLU A 287 9.25 8.65 9.09
C GLU A 287 8.56 8.94 10.43
N SER A 288 9.32 9.14 11.52
CA SER A 288 8.76 9.60 12.78
C SER A 288 8.24 11.04 12.65
N LEU A 289 9.03 11.93 12.05
CA LEU A 289 8.66 13.32 11.83
C LEU A 289 7.40 13.42 10.96
N GLN A 290 7.32 12.65 9.88
CA GLN A 290 6.15 12.61 9.00
C GLN A 290 4.87 12.26 9.78
N ARG A 291 4.94 11.25 10.66
CA ARG A 291 3.82 10.86 11.52
C ARG A 291 3.42 11.95 12.52
N ASP A 292 4.39 12.65 13.10
CA ASP A 292 4.11 13.77 14.00
C ASP A 292 3.37 14.91 13.26
N TYR A 293 3.78 15.21 12.02
CA TYR A 293 3.14 16.20 11.18
C TYR A 293 1.75 15.79 10.69
N GLU A 294 1.54 14.50 10.42
CA GLU A 294 0.20 13.94 10.15
C GLU A 294 -0.74 14.10 11.35
N GLY A 295 -0.22 13.84 12.57
CA GLY A 295 -0.94 14.08 13.83
C GLY A 295 -1.34 15.54 13.96
N LYS A 296 -0.40 16.48 13.81
CA LYS A 296 -0.67 17.92 13.85
C LYS A 296 -1.70 18.34 12.80
N GLU A 297 -1.60 17.86 11.56
CA GLU A 297 -2.58 18.19 10.52
C GLU A 297 -3.99 17.68 10.87
N SER A 298 -4.07 16.49 11.48
CA SER A 298 -5.34 15.94 11.96
C SER A 298 -5.95 16.79 13.06
N GLU A 299 -5.15 17.21 14.05
CA GLU A 299 -5.60 18.10 15.13
C GLU A 299 -6.13 19.44 14.57
N LEU A 300 -5.42 20.06 13.63
CA LEU A 300 -5.89 21.30 12.99
C LEU A 300 -7.19 21.09 12.17
N LYS A 301 -7.33 19.95 11.49
CA LYS A 301 -8.55 19.60 10.77
C LYS A 301 -9.74 19.42 11.72
N GLU A 302 -9.52 18.73 12.84
CA GLU A 302 -10.54 18.54 13.87
C GLU A 302 -10.97 19.86 14.50
N GLU A 303 -10.02 20.75 14.81
CA GLU A 303 -10.32 22.07 15.33
C GLU A 303 -11.14 22.89 14.31
N GLN A 304 -10.73 22.93 13.04
CA GLN A 304 -11.45 23.60 11.96
C GLN A 304 -12.89 23.08 11.84
N ASP A 305 -13.04 21.76 11.88
CA ASP A 305 -14.34 21.08 11.82
C ASP A 305 -15.21 21.44 13.03
N SER A 306 -14.63 21.52 14.22
CA SER A 306 -15.35 21.88 15.45
C SER A 306 -15.88 23.32 15.38
N LEU A 307 -15.07 24.26 14.89
CA LEU A 307 -15.46 25.66 14.73
C LEU A 307 -16.60 25.80 13.72
N ILE A 308 -16.48 25.13 12.57
CA ILE A 308 -17.50 25.16 11.53
C ILE A 308 -18.79 24.48 11.99
N LYS A 309 -18.73 23.41 12.79
CA LYS A 309 -19.93 22.67 13.24
C LYS A 309 -20.51 23.17 14.57
N SER A 310 -19.89 24.18 15.19
CA SER A 310 -20.38 24.81 16.43
C SER A 310 -21.49 25.84 16.16
N SER A 311 -22.40 25.98 17.14
CA SER A 311 -23.51 26.96 17.15
C SER A 311 -22.98 28.36 17.34
#